data_AF-A0A4W3I645-F1
#
_entry.id   AF-A0A4W3I645-F1
#
_cell.length_a   1.000
_cell.length_b   1.000
_cell.length_c   1.000
_cell.angle_alpha   90.00
_cell.angle_beta   90.00
_cell.angle_gamma   90.00
#
_symmetry.space_group_name_H-M   'P 1'
#
loop_
_entity.id
_entity.type
_entity.pdbx_description
1 polymer ?
#
loop_
_entity_poly.entity_id
_entity_poly.type
_entity_poly.pdbx_seq_one_letter_code
_entity_poly.pdbx_strand_id
1 'polypeptide(L)'
;MAAIVSDSKASVNNIEGNISSIKESFPLLDSLPAVNESLGSLDSDIPKYGGELKRYNYYRWIVSIVLCSIILLIIACNVLGLLLGTIGIALGDDPYSANGCSQSGANFLMAGVGFSFLFSWLLILLVFITFIVGGLAYTEICKPWANGDIYKLIDTIGSQDDRLNLSNVLKLNQSFSFTEVYSGCKRGDSLWTILQLDRTFDLDEKLNVNKYTDDLVKNLRRLNVDLNSITLLNSGGRNVLQEFVASGIKNIDYQAFSEQISNAMVNVNLSLVIQYLSTLSLTQTDTEVKSNLTAQIERLRNLETTLQEQRKDVVNLTESLDILKGIGSTLEASVNATLKSVDKAAKMLETIPKPLLKNATECFIAKELGYFEGYLKWVRKAITEDILSCNVVSVTLDNSQVIVCDFLINPWNAFWFCLAWCTLFLIPSIIFAVKTAKHFRPIKGMFSQDSSEMTTFKLPRAQINGP
;
A
#
# COMPACT_ATOMS: atom_id res chain seq x y z
N MET A 1 27.78 26.05 30.94
CA MET A 1 27.24 24.81 30.35
C MET A 1 25.77 24.94 29.96
N ALA A 2 24.87 25.31 30.88
CA ALA A 2 23.43 25.44 30.60
C ALA A 2 23.08 26.36 29.41
N ALA A 3 23.76 27.52 29.28
CA ALA A 3 23.57 28.42 28.15
C ALA A 3 23.93 27.78 26.79
N ILE A 4 25.07 27.08 26.70
CA ILE A 4 25.51 26.41 25.46
C ILE A 4 24.54 25.30 25.06
N VAL A 5 24.00 24.56 26.03
CA VAL A 5 22.99 23.53 25.79
C VAL A 5 21.69 24.15 25.28
N SER A 6 21.27 25.28 25.87
CA SER A 6 20.09 26.03 25.41
C SER A 6 20.28 26.57 23.99
N ASP A 7 21.43 27.17 23.70
CA ASP A 7 21.77 27.71 22.36
C ASP A 7 21.81 26.58 21.32
N SER A 8 22.41 25.44 21.65
CA SER A 8 22.47 24.28 20.77
C SER A 8 21.08 23.71 20.49
N LYS A 9 20.20 23.68 21.50
CA LYS A 9 18.80 23.26 21.33
C LYS A 9 18.03 24.23 20.43
N ALA A 10 18.24 25.54 20.58
CA ALA A 10 17.64 26.54 19.71
C ALA A 10 18.12 26.38 18.25
N SER A 11 19.42 26.13 18.03
CA SER A 11 19.96 25.84 16.70
C SER A 11 19.30 24.63 16.05
N VAL A 12 19.10 23.53 16.80
CA VAL A 12 18.41 22.33 16.28
C VAL A 12 16.96 22.63 15.87
N ASN A 13 16.21 23.37 16.69
CA ASN A 13 14.85 23.77 16.34
C ASN A 13 14.80 24.68 15.10
N ASN A 14 15.82 25.52 14.91
CA ASN A 14 15.92 26.39 13.74
C ASN A 14 16.18 25.59 12.44
N ILE A 15 16.94 24.48 12.53
CA ILE A 15 17.18 23.57 11.39
C ILE A 15 15.84 23.02 10.87
N GLU A 16 14.95 22.59 11.77
CA GLU A 16 13.62 22.07 11.40
C GLU A 16 12.77 23.11 10.65
N GLY A 17 12.74 24.35 11.15
CA GLY A 17 12.05 25.46 10.49
C GLY A 17 12.62 25.77 9.10
N ASN A 18 13.95 25.81 8.99
CA ASN A 18 14.61 26.08 7.72
C ASN A 18 14.39 24.96 6.69
N ILE A 19 14.39 23.68 7.09
CA ILE A 19 14.07 22.56 6.19
C ILE A 19 12.64 22.66 5.70
N SER A 20 11.69 23.06 6.56
CA SER A 20 10.30 23.25 6.19
C SER A 20 10.13 24.32 5.10
N SER A 21 10.92 25.40 5.15
CA SER A 21 10.90 26.44 4.11
C SER A 21 11.41 25.98 2.74
N ILE A 22 12.28 24.95 2.67
CA ILE A 22 12.77 24.39 1.40
C ILE A 22 11.62 23.81 0.60
N LYS A 23 10.67 23.14 1.28
CA LYS A 23 9.48 22.56 0.67
C LYS A 23 8.71 23.64 -0.11
N GLU A 24 8.46 24.78 0.51
CA GLU A 24 7.70 25.89 -0.10
C GLU A 24 8.41 26.50 -1.31
N SER A 25 9.74 26.41 -1.37
CA SER A 25 10.52 26.93 -2.51
C SER A 25 10.65 25.95 -3.69
N PHE A 26 10.09 24.74 -3.59
CA PHE A 26 10.26 23.72 -4.62
C PHE A 26 9.42 24.03 -5.88
N PRO A 27 10.02 24.07 -7.09
CA PRO A 27 9.40 24.65 -8.29
C PRO A 27 8.16 23.89 -8.80
N LEU A 28 8.01 22.61 -8.47
CA LEU A 28 6.84 21.81 -8.88
C LEU A 28 5.74 21.77 -7.82
N LEU A 29 5.97 22.29 -6.61
CA LEU A 29 5.01 22.17 -5.51
C LEU A 29 3.71 22.93 -5.83
N ASP A 30 3.81 24.09 -6.47
CA ASP A 30 2.65 24.94 -6.84
C ASP A 30 1.80 24.33 -7.97
N SER A 31 2.37 23.40 -8.73
CA SER A 31 1.70 22.73 -9.85
C SER A 31 0.97 21.46 -9.39
N LEU A 32 1.37 20.85 -8.27
CA LEU A 32 0.75 19.64 -7.72
C LEU A 32 -0.76 19.78 -7.43
N PRO A 33 -1.27 20.88 -6.85
CA PRO A 33 -2.70 21.04 -6.62
C PRO A 33 -3.50 21.06 -7.92
N ALA A 34 -3.02 21.77 -8.95
CA ALA A 34 -3.69 21.86 -10.25
C ALA A 34 -3.70 20.51 -10.99
N VAL A 35 -2.60 19.76 -10.90
CA VAL A 35 -2.51 18.38 -11.44
C VAL A 35 -3.45 17.45 -10.67
N ASN A 36 -3.49 17.55 -9.34
CA ASN A 36 -4.36 16.72 -8.50
C ASN A 36 -5.85 17.04 -8.70
N GLU A 37 -6.20 18.30 -8.90
CA GLU A 37 -7.57 18.74 -9.24
C GLU A 37 -7.98 18.24 -10.63
N SER A 38 -7.07 18.33 -11.61
CA SER A 38 -7.30 17.80 -12.97
C SER A 38 -7.48 16.28 -12.94
N LEU A 39 -6.64 15.55 -12.18
CA LEU A 39 -6.78 14.10 -11.95
C LEU A 39 -8.11 13.76 -11.25
N GLY A 40 -8.50 14.53 -10.23
CA GLY A 40 -9.77 14.35 -9.52
C GLY A 40 -10.99 14.57 -10.42
N SER A 41 -10.93 15.56 -11.32
CA SER A 41 -11.98 15.81 -12.30
C SER A 41 -12.11 14.65 -13.30
N LEU A 42 -10.99 14.14 -13.81
CA LEU A 42 -10.95 12.97 -14.68
C LEU A 42 -11.52 11.73 -13.98
N ASP A 43 -11.14 11.49 -12.73
CA ASP A 43 -11.61 10.32 -11.96
C ASP A 43 -13.14 10.38 -11.73
N SER A 44 -13.69 11.58 -11.52
CA SER A 44 -15.14 11.79 -11.40
C SER A 44 -15.92 11.58 -12.71
N ASP A 45 -15.25 11.75 -13.86
CA ASP A 45 -15.87 11.61 -15.18
C ASP A 45 -15.67 10.20 -15.78
N ILE A 46 -14.66 9.43 -15.35
CA ILE A 46 -14.47 8.02 -15.72
C ILE A 46 -15.75 7.19 -15.59
N PRO A 47 -16.52 7.23 -14.48
CA PRO A 47 -17.76 6.46 -14.38
C PRO A 47 -18.86 6.94 -15.35
N LYS A 48 -18.90 8.24 -15.69
CA LYS A 48 -19.84 8.77 -16.70
C LYS A 48 -19.51 8.23 -18.09
N TYR A 49 -18.24 8.29 -18.49
CA TYR A 49 -17.79 7.72 -19.75
C TYR A 49 -17.94 6.19 -19.78
N GLY A 50 -17.75 5.51 -18.65
CA GLY A 50 -18.01 4.08 -18.50
C GLY A 50 -19.47 3.69 -18.76
N GLY A 51 -20.43 4.51 -18.32
CA GLY A 51 -21.85 4.34 -18.62
C GLY A 51 -22.18 4.48 -20.11
N GLU A 52 -21.61 5.51 -20.75
CA GLU A 52 -21.77 5.76 -22.18
C GLU A 52 -21.13 4.67 -23.05
N LEU A 53 -19.93 4.21 -22.69
CA LEU A 53 -19.24 3.10 -23.34
C LEU A 53 -20.05 1.79 -23.24
N LYS A 54 -20.69 1.51 -22.10
CA LYS A 54 -21.58 0.36 -21.94
C LYS A 54 -22.78 0.45 -22.88
N ARG A 55 -23.41 1.63 -22.97
CA ARG A 55 -24.56 1.85 -23.85
C ARG A 55 -24.17 1.71 -25.33
N TYR A 56 -23.05 2.30 -25.73
CA TYR A 56 -22.52 2.16 -27.08
C TYR A 56 -22.20 0.70 -27.41
N ASN A 57 -21.53 -0.03 -26.51
CA ASN A 57 -21.19 -1.43 -26.73
C ASN A 57 -22.44 -2.30 -26.85
N TYR A 58 -23.52 -1.99 -26.11
CA TYR A 58 -24.81 -2.66 -26.25
C TYR A 58 -25.43 -2.46 -27.64
N TYR A 59 -25.47 -1.23 -28.16
CA TYR A 59 -25.96 -0.98 -29.52
C TYR A 59 -25.10 -1.65 -30.58
N ARG A 60 -23.76 -1.57 -30.45
CA ARG A 60 -22.83 -2.25 -31.35
C ARG A 60 -23.07 -3.75 -31.40
N TRP A 61 -23.32 -4.37 -30.25
CA TRP A 61 -23.63 -5.79 -30.12
C TRP A 61 -24.95 -6.16 -30.81
N ILE A 62 -26.02 -5.37 -30.60
CA ILE A 62 -27.32 -5.59 -31.28
C ILE A 62 -27.15 -5.51 -32.80
N VAL A 63 -26.53 -4.43 -33.30
CA VAL A 63 -26.32 -4.23 -34.75
C VAL A 63 -25.55 -5.40 -35.35
N SER A 64 -24.50 -5.87 -34.65
CA SER A 64 -23.72 -7.03 -35.08
C SER A 64 -24.56 -8.30 -35.14
N ILE A 65 -25.42 -8.56 -34.15
CA ILE A 65 -26.32 -9.74 -34.16
C ILE A 65 -27.30 -9.67 -35.31
N VAL A 66 -27.91 -8.51 -35.56
CA VAL A 66 -28.87 -8.32 -36.65
C VAL A 66 -28.20 -8.60 -38.00
N LEU A 67 -27.01 -8.04 -38.22
CA LEU A 67 -26.24 -8.26 -39.45
C LEU A 67 -25.85 -9.73 -39.63
N CYS A 68 -25.36 -10.38 -38.57
CA CYS A 68 -25.07 -11.82 -38.59
C CYS A 68 -26.32 -12.64 -38.92
N SER A 69 -27.48 -12.26 -38.37
CA SER A 69 -28.76 -12.97 -38.59
C SER A 69 -29.23 -12.84 -40.04
N ILE A 70 -29.06 -11.67 -40.67
CA ILE A 70 -29.37 -11.46 -42.09
C ILE A 70 -28.49 -12.36 -42.98
N ILE A 71 -27.17 -12.38 -42.72
CA ILE A 71 -26.24 -13.22 -43.49
C ILE A 71 -26.56 -14.71 -43.30
N LEU A 72 -26.81 -15.14 -42.06
CA LEU A 72 -27.18 -16.52 -41.76
C LEU A 72 -28.51 -16.93 -42.41
N LEU A 73 -29.49 -16.03 -42.46
CA LEU A 73 -30.77 -16.28 -43.15
C LEU A 73 -30.53 -16.54 -44.64
N ILE A 74 -29.73 -15.71 -45.31
CA ILE A 74 -29.38 -15.90 -46.73
C ILE A 74 -28.69 -17.24 -46.95
N ILE A 75 -27.70 -17.57 -46.11
CA ILE A 75 -26.97 -18.83 -46.18
C ILE A 75 -27.91 -20.02 -45.94
N ALA A 76 -28.79 -19.94 -44.94
CA ALA A 76 -29.75 -20.99 -44.64
C ALA A 76 -30.73 -21.22 -45.80
N CYS A 77 -31.27 -20.15 -46.41
CA CYS A 77 -32.08 -20.26 -47.61
C CYS A 77 -31.34 -20.94 -48.76
N ASN A 78 -30.05 -20.61 -48.96
CA ASN A 78 -29.24 -21.22 -50.01
C ASN A 78 -28.95 -22.70 -49.74
N VAL A 79 -28.59 -23.06 -48.51
CA VAL A 79 -28.31 -24.45 -48.12
C VAL A 79 -29.57 -25.31 -48.19
N LEU A 80 -30.68 -24.85 -47.61
CA LEU A 80 -31.96 -25.57 -47.68
C LEU A 80 -32.45 -25.68 -49.13
N GLY A 81 -32.28 -24.62 -49.92
CA GLY A 81 -32.61 -24.60 -51.33
C GLY A 81 -31.81 -25.64 -52.14
N LEU A 82 -30.51 -25.75 -51.87
CA LEU A 82 -29.65 -26.77 -52.47
C LEU A 82 -30.06 -28.18 -52.03
N LEU A 83 -30.21 -28.43 -50.73
CA LEU A 83 -30.54 -29.76 -50.21
C LEU A 83 -31.89 -30.27 -50.73
N LEU A 84 -32.95 -29.47 -50.59
CA LEU A 84 -34.29 -29.83 -51.07
C LEU A 84 -34.33 -29.97 -52.59
N GLY A 85 -33.59 -29.13 -53.30
CA GLY A 85 -33.47 -29.21 -54.76
C GLY A 85 -32.77 -30.49 -55.22
N THR A 86 -31.63 -30.84 -54.62
CA THR A 86 -30.89 -32.07 -54.97
C THR A 86 -31.64 -33.34 -54.59
N ILE A 87 -32.28 -33.36 -53.40
CA ILE A 87 -33.11 -34.49 -52.96
C ILE A 87 -34.33 -34.62 -53.88
N GLY A 88 -34.94 -33.49 -54.26
CA GLY A 88 -36.08 -33.45 -55.17
C GLY A 88 -35.76 -33.98 -56.56
N ILE A 89 -34.55 -33.73 -57.08
CA ILE A 89 -34.08 -34.34 -58.33
C ILE A 89 -33.80 -35.84 -58.13
N ALA A 90 -33.12 -36.22 -57.05
CA ALA A 90 -32.72 -37.61 -56.81
C ALA A 90 -33.89 -38.58 -56.62
N LEU A 91 -35.02 -38.08 -56.09
CA LEU A 91 -36.25 -38.85 -55.88
C LEU A 91 -37.26 -38.74 -57.04
N GLY A 92 -36.94 -37.99 -58.10
CA GLY A 92 -37.85 -37.80 -59.24
C GLY A 92 -37.67 -38.89 -60.29
N ASP A 93 -38.75 -39.62 -60.62
CA ASP A 93 -38.74 -40.67 -61.64
C ASP A 93 -38.68 -40.10 -63.08
N ASP A 94 -39.24 -38.90 -63.32
CA ASP A 94 -39.26 -38.24 -64.64
C ASP A 94 -39.00 -36.72 -64.55
N PRO A 95 -38.16 -36.13 -65.43
CA PRO A 95 -37.79 -34.70 -65.41
C PRO A 95 -38.94 -33.72 -65.76
N TYR A 96 -40.07 -34.25 -66.23
CA TYR A 96 -41.28 -33.49 -66.57
C TYR A 96 -42.34 -33.50 -65.46
N SER A 97 -42.17 -34.33 -64.42
CA SER A 97 -43.13 -34.45 -63.32
C SER A 97 -42.82 -33.42 -62.21
N ALA A 98 -43.87 -32.80 -61.68
CA ALA A 98 -43.71 -31.79 -60.63
C ALA A 98 -43.44 -32.46 -59.26
N ASN A 99 -42.18 -32.46 -58.81
CA ASN A 99 -41.83 -32.84 -57.44
C ASN A 99 -41.86 -31.63 -56.49
N GLY A 100 -42.70 -31.68 -55.45
CA GLY A 100 -42.86 -30.60 -54.48
C GLY A 100 -41.58 -30.25 -53.70
N CYS A 101 -40.67 -31.22 -53.54
CA CYS A 101 -39.38 -31.01 -52.88
C CYS A 101 -38.43 -30.16 -53.74
N SER A 102 -38.32 -30.47 -55.05
CA SER A 102 -37.48 -29.72 -55.99
C SER A 102 -37.99 -28.29 -56.20
N GLN A 103 -39.30 -28.12 -56.32
CA GLN A 103 -39.93 -26.80 -56.46
C GLN A 103 -39.73 -25.93 -55.21
N SER A 104 -39.82 -26.53 -54.01
CA SER A 104 -39.51 -25.85 -52.76
C SER A 104 -38.03 -25.44 -52.71
N GLY A 105 -37.11 -26.31 -53.15
CA GLY A 105 -35.68 -25.99 -53.26
C GLY A 105 -35.40 -24.78 -54.16
N ALA A 106 -36.03 -24.73 -55.34
CA ALA A 106 -35.96 -23.57 -56.23
C ALA A 106 -36.51 -22.29 -55.60
N ASN A 107 -37.61 -22.38 -54.85
CA ASN A 107 -38.20 -21.22 -54.18
C ASN A 107 -37.32 -20.70 -53.03
N PHE A 108 -36.69 -21.59 -52.24
CA PHE A 108 -35.73 -21.19 -51.20
C PHE A 108 -34.46 -20.53 -51.79
N LEU A 109 -33.93 -21.04 -52.90
CA LEU A 109 -32.82 -20.37 -53.61
C LEU A 109 -33.22 -18.97 -54.11
N MET A 110 -34.41 -18.84 -54.69
CA MET A 110 -34.91 -17.55 -55.16
C MET A 110 -35.21 -16.57 -54.01
N ALA A 111 -35.66 -17.07 -52.85
CA ALA A 111 -35.81 -16.27 -51.64
C ALA A 111 -34.45 -15.77 -51.14
N GLY A 112 -33.41 -16.63 -51.11
CA GLY A 112 -32.04 -16.25 -50.78
C GLY A 112 -31.47 -15.17 -51.70
N VAL A 113 -31.72 -15.28 -53.02
CA VAL A 113 -31.40 -14.24 -54.01
C VAL A 113 -32.14 -12.94 -53.72
N GLY A 114 -33.44 -13.01 -53.43
CA GLY A 114 -34.27 -11.85 -53.09
C GLY A 114 -33.74 -11.08 -51.87
N PHE A 115 -33.45 -11.80 -50.77
CA PHE A 115 -32.86 -11.19 -49.58
C PHE A 115 -31.45 -10.63 -49.85
N SER A 116 -30.64 -11.32 -50.65
CA SER A 116 -29.31 -10.85 -51.01
C SER A 116 -29.38 -9.51 -51.75
N PHE A 117 -30.28 -9.35 -52.73
CA PHE A 117 -30.48 -8.06 -53.41
C PHE A 117 -31.04 -6.98 -52.48
N LEU A 118 -32.01 -7.33 -51.63
CA LEU A 118 -32.64 -6.40 -50.70
C LEU A 118 -31.63 -5.76 -49.75
N PHE A 119 -30.71 -6.57 -49.20
CA PHE A 119 -29.75 -6.12 -48.19
C PHE A 119 -28.37 -5.75 -48.76
N SER A 120 -28.04 -6.08 -50.01
CA SER A 120 -26.70 -5.82 -50.59
C SER A 120 -26.31 -4.35 -50.53
N TRP A 121 -27.20 -3.43 -50.93
CA TRP A 121 -26.87 -2.01 -50.93
C TRP A 121 -26.61 -1.46 -49.51
N LEU A 122 -27.36 -1.95 -48.51
CA LEU A 122 -27.15 -1.60 -47.10
C LEU A 122 -25.83 -2.13 -46.57
N LEU A 123 -25.48 -3.39 -46.89
CA LEU A 123 -24.21 -3.99 -46.49
C LEU A 123 -23.02 -3.27 -47.13
N ILE A 124 -23.10 -2.93 -48.42
CA ILE A 124 -22.05 -2.17 -49.12
C ILE A 124 -21.87 -0.79 -48.48
N LEU A 125 -22.96 -0.07 -48.22
CA LEU A 125 -22.92 1.25 -47.59
C LEU A 125 -22.30 1.18 -46.19
N LEU A 126 -22.69 0.18 -45.39
CA LEU A 126 -22.14 -0.02 -44.04
C LEU A 126 -20.65 -0.32 -44.07
N VAL A 127 -20.21 -1.21 -44.97
CA VAL A 127 -18.78 -1.53 -45.17
C VAL A 127 -18.00 -0.27 -45.52
N PHE A 128 -18.52 0.58 -46.40
CA PHE A 128 -17.84 1.81 -46.81
C PHE A 128 -17.67 2.81 -45.66
N ILE A 129 -18.73 3.06 -44.88
CA ILE A 129 -18.67 3.98 -43.72
C ILE A 129 -17.69 3.46 -42.67
N THR A 130 -17.80 2.17 -42.34
CA THR A 130 -16.95 1.56 -41.30
C THR A 130 -15.49 1.44 -41.74
N PHE A 131 -15.23 1.22 -43.03
CA PHE A 131 -13.91 1.27 -43.66
C PHE A 131 -13.28 2.66 -43.55
N ILE A 132 -14.01 3.73 -43.89
CA ILE A 132 -13.47 5.10 -43.81
C ILE A 132 -13.06 5.42 -42.37
N VAL A 133 -13.95 5.16 -41.41
CA VAL A 133 -13.68 5.47 -39.99
C VAL A 133 -12.51 4.64 -39.47
N GLY A 134 -12.53 3.33 -39.68
CA GLY A 134 -11.48 2.43 -39.16
C GLY A 134 -10.14 2.58 -39.87
N GLY A 135 -10.19 2.75 -41.19
CA GLY A 135 -9.02 2.95 -42.04
C GLY A 135 -8.30 4.25 -41.71
N LEU A 136 -9.03 5.37 -41.64
CA LEU A 136 -8.45 6.66 -41.26
C LEU A 136 -7.94 6.65 -39.82
N ALA A 137 -8.70 6.09 -38.87
CA ALA A 137 -8.25 5.99 -37.49
C ALA A 137 -6.93 5.18 -37.38
N TYR A 138 -6.79 4.11 -38.16
CA TYR A 138 -5.56 3.34 -38.16
C TYR A 138 -4.38 4.08 -38.79
N THR A 139 -4.58 4.72 -39.95
CA THR A 139 -3.50 5.41 -40.67
C THR A 139 -3.08 6.72 -40.04
N GLU A 140 -4.01 7.50 -39.51
CA GLU A 140 -3.76 8.85 -38.97
C GLU A 140 -3.50 8.88 -37.46
N ILE A 141 -3.98 7.88 -36.71
CA ILE A 141 -3.81 7.84 -35.24
C ILE A 141 -2.83 6.74 -34.87
N CYS A 142 -3.15 5.48 -35.16
CA CYS A 142 -2.38 4.35 -34.63
C CYS A 142 -0.97 4.23 -35.19
N LYS A 143 -0.79 4.43 -36.49
CA LYS A 143 0.51 4.32 -37.13
C LYS A 143 1.48 5.45 -36.70
N PRO A 144 1.07 6.74 -36.68
CA PRO A 144 1.90 7.81 -36.12
C PRO A 144 2.16 7.67 -34.63
N TRP A 145 1.19 7.14 -33.86
CA TRP A 145 1.38 6.92 -32.43
C TRP A 145 2.43 5.84 -32.16
N ALA A 146 2.37 4.71 -32.85
CA ALA A 146 3.35 3.63 -32.71
C ALA A 146 4.79 4.07 -33.06
N ASN A 147 4.93 4.99 -34.03
CA ASN A 147 6.23 5.53 -34.43
C ASN A 147 6.69 6.71 -33.56
N GLY A 148 5.86 7.19 -32.64
CA GLY A 148 6.11 8.39 -31.83
C GLY A 148 5.99 9.71 -32.58
N ASP A 149 5.53 9.71 -33.84
CA ASP A 149 5.29 10.92 -34.63
C ASP A 149 4.10 11.72 -34.13
N ILE A 150 3.15 11.07 -33.41
CA ILE A 150 2.02 11.76 -32.79
C ILE A 150 2.47 12.79 -31.74
N TYR A 151 3.59 12.52 -31.04
CA TYR A 151 4.12 13.45 -30.05
C TYR A 151 4.71 14.71 -30.71
N LYS A 152 5.32 14.57 -31.89
CA LYS A 152 5.79 15.72 -32.69
C LYS A 152 4.63 16.59 -33.17
N LEU A 153 3.49 15.97 -33.49
CA LEU A 153 2.28 16.72 -33.86
C LEU A 153 1.74 17.50 -32.66
N ILE A 154 1.68 16.88 -31.48
CA ILE A 154 1.28 17.54 -30.23
C ILE A 154 2.23 18.71 -29.93
N ASP A 155 3.53 18.52 -30.10
CA ASP A 155 4.52 19.58 -29.91
C ASP A 155 4.32 20.75 -30.90
N THR A 156 4.01 20.44 -32.15
CA THR A 156 3.73 21.46 -33.17
C THR A 156 2.49 22.28 -32.82
N ILE A 157 1.42 21.62 -32.37
CA ILE A 157 0.17 22.28 -31.94
C ILE A 157 0.41 23.06 -30.64
N GLY A 158 1.11 22.49 -29.67
CA GLY A 158 1.44 23.13 -28.39
C GLY A 158 2.37 24.34 -28.53
N SER A 159 3.16 24.41 -29.61
CA SER A 159 3.93 25.62 -29.95
C SER A 159 3.07 26.79 -30.43
N GLN A 160 1.83 26.52 -30.86
CA GLN A 160 0.88 27.53 -31.35
C GLN A 160 -0.23 27.85 -30.35
N ASP A 161 -0.59 26.91 -29.47
CA ASP A 161 -1.58 27.10 -28.41
C ASP A 161 -0.93 27.03 -27.03
N ASP A 162 -0.87 28.17 -26.35
CA ASP A 162 -0.30 28.33 -25.01
C ASP A 162 -0.95 27.43 -23.95
N ARG A 163 -2.18 26.93 -24.18
CA ARG A 163 -2.88 26.00 -23.27
C ARG A 163 -2.35 24.58 -23.33
N LEU A 164 -1.76 24.19 -24.46
CA LEU A 164 -1.21 22.86 -24.71
C LEU A 164 0.31 22.84 -24.57
N ASN A 165 0.93 24.00 -24.36
CA ASN A 165 2.34 24.11 -24.07
C ASN A 165 2.63 23.59 -22.65
N LEU A 166 3.34 22.46 -22.58
CA LEU A 166 3.69 21.78 -21.33
C LEU A 166 4.41 22.70 -20.35
N SER A 167 5.21 23.64 -20.85
CA SER A 167 5.95 24.59 -20.02
C SER A 167 5.06 25.61 -19.33
N ASN A 168 3.99 26.06 -20.00
CA ASN A 168 3.02 26.97 -19.39
C ASN A 168 2.19 26.25 -18.32
N VAL A 169 1.81 24.99 -18.58
CA VAL A 169 1.06 24.15 -17.62
C VAL A 169 1.90 23.86 -16.37
N LEU A 170 3.18 23.51 -16.55
CA LEU A 170 4.11 23.24 -15.46
C LEU A 170 4.75 24.49 -14.86
N LYS A 171 4.45 25.69 -15.39
CA LYS A 171 5.05 26.99 -15.04
C LYS A 171 6.59 27.00 -15.09
N LEU A 172 7.15 26.33 -16.09
CA LEU A 172 8.59 26.25 -16.30
C LEU A 172 9.08 27.39 -17.21
N ASN A 173 10.25 27.95 -16.89
CA ASN A 173 10.86 29.05 -17.64
C ASN A 173 11.47 28.63 -19.00
N GLN A 174 11.46 27.33 -19.33
CA GLN A 174 12.00 26.79 -20.59
C GLN A 174 10.92 25.99 -21.31
N SER A 175 10.88 26.07 -22.63
CA SER A 175 9.98 25.29 -23.49
C SER A 175 10.44 23.82 -23.54
N PHE A 176 9.57 22.89 -23.15
CA PHE A 176 9.81 21.46 -23.24
C PHE A 176 8.85 20.82 -24.23
N SER A 177 9.37 19.92 -25.05
CA SER A 177 8.56 19.13 -25.97
C SER A 177 8.09 17.83 -25.30
N PHE A 178 6.85 17.43 -25.53
CA PHE A 178 6.33 16.12 -25.16
C PHE A 178 7.17 14.99 -25.75
N THR A 179 7.75 15.17 -26.95
CA THR A 179 8.65 14.19 -27.55
C THR A 179 9.92 13.98 -26.71
N GLU A 180 10.57 15.05 -26.27
CA GLU A 180 11.75 14.95 -25.39
C GLU A 180 11.40 14.33 -24.05
N VAL A 181 10.27 14.74 -23.45
CA VAL A 181 9.79 14.16 -22.20
C VAL A 181 9.54 12.66 -22.37
N TYR A 182 8.68 12.25 -23.30
CA TYR A 182 8.37 10.84 -23.54
C TYR A 182 9.63 10.00 -23.82
N SER A 183 10.52 10.49 -24.68
CA SER A 183 11.75 9.76 -25.02
C SER A 183 12.71 9.61 -23.84
N GLY A 184 12.86 10.65 -23.00
CA GLY A 184 13.63 10.57 -21.76
C GLY A 184 13.02 9.59 -20.76
N CYS A 185 11.70 9.65 -20.58
CA CYS A 185 10.98 8.74 -19.68
C CYS A 185 11.11 7.27 -20.11
N LYS A 186 11.05 7.02 -21.43
CA LYS A 186 11.24 5.68 -22.01
C LYS A 186 12.65 5.12 -21.83
N ARG A 187 13.67 5.98 -21.71
CA ARG A 187 15.04 5.58 -21.36
C ARG A 187 15.24 5.33 -19.86
N GLY A 188 14.26 5.67 -19.02
CA GLY A 188 14.35 5.60 -17.57
C GLY A 188 14.93 6.86 -16.92
N ASP A 189 15.06 7.96 -17.66
CA ASP A 189 15.52 9.24 -17.11
C ASP A 189 14.46 9.79 -16.13
N SER A 190 14.90 10.47 -15.06
CA SER A 190 14.00 11.15 -14.14
C SER A 190 13.51 12.48 -14.71
N LEU A 191 12.31 12.91 -14.32
CA LEU A 191 11.79 14.24 -14.66
C LEU A 191 12.72 15.35 -14.18
N TRP A 192 13.47 15.14 -13.10
CA TRP A 192 14.51 16.08 -12.66
C TRP A 192 15.53 16.39 -13.76
N THR A 193 16.02 15.34 -14.42
CA THR A 193 17.03 15.44 -15.49
C THR A 193 16.42 15.94 -16.79
N ILE A 194 15.22 15.45 -17.14
CA ILE A 194 14.52 15.79 -18.38
C ILE A 194 14.11 17.27 -18.38
N LEU A 195 13.51 17.74 -17.29
CA LEU A 195 13.06 19.13 -17.14
C LEU A 195 14.19 20.08 -16.72
N GLN A 196 15.42 19.57 -16.59
CA GLN A 196 16.62 20.35 -16.23
C GLN A 196 16.38 21.25 -15.00
N LEU A 197 15.75 20.68 -13.98
CA LEU A 197 15.35 21.42 -12.77
C LEU A 197 16.56 21.94 -11.99
N ASP A 198 17.74 21.35 -12.21
CA ASP A 198 19.03 21.81 -11.71
C ASP A 198 19.36 23.25 -12.12
N ARG A 199 18.88 23.72 -13.28
CA ARG A 199 19.11 25.10 -13.74
C ARG A 199 18.29 26.14 -12.99
N THR A 200 17.10 25.75 -12.53
CA THR A 200 16.16 26.64 -11.84
C THR A 200 16.23 26.51 -10.33
N PHE A 201 16.68 25.35 -9.84
CA PHE A 201 16.73 25.03 -8.43
C PHE A 201 18.04 24.32 -8.10
N ASP A 202 18.99 25.08 -7.54
CA ASP A 202 20.26 24.55 -7.09
C ASP A 202 20.07 23.70 -5.82
N LEU A 203 19.87 22.40 -6.05
CA LEU A 203 19.68 21.43 -4.98
C LEU A 203 20.95 21.27 -4.13
N ASP A 204 22.14 21.49 -4.70
CA ASP A 204 23.41 21.44 -3.97
C ASP A 204 23.52 22.60 -2.98
N GLU A 205 23.13 23.81 -3.40
CA GLU A 205 23.11 24.99 -2.53
C GLU A 205 22.05 24.86 -1.42
N LYS A 206 20.88 24.30 -1.75
CA LYS A 206 19.76 24.11 -0.81
C LYS A 206 19.97 22.96 0.17
N LEU A 207 20.71 21.91 -0.20
CA LEU A 207 20.99 20.78 0.68
C LEU A 207 22.40 20.84 1.31
N ASN A 208 23.03 22.02 1.30
CA ASN A 208 24.33 22.21 1.94
C ASN A 208 24.20 22.14 3.47
N VAL A 209 24.79 21.08 4.07
CA VAL A 209 24.75 20.80 5.51
C VAL A 209 25.20 21.99 6.36
N ASN A 210 26.27 22.69 5.93
CA ASN A 210 26.84 23.82 6.67
C ASN A 210 25.83 24.96 6.88
N LYS A 211 24.91 25.15 5.92
CA LYS A 211 23.85 26.18 6.00
C LYS A 211 22.92 25.97 7.20
N TYR A 212 22.79 24.73 7.66
CA TYR A 212 21.92 24.31 8.75
C TYR A 212 22.70 24.07 10.04
N THR A 213 23.91 23.52 9.95
CA THR A 213 24.63 23.01 11.12
C THR A 213 25.74 23.93 11.63
N ASP A 214 26.11 24.99 10.92
CA ASP A 214 27.25 25.86 11.30
C ASP A 214 27.11 26.45 12.71
N ASP A 215 25.93 26.97 13.05
CA ASP A 215 25.69 27.56 14.37
C ASP A 215 25.70 26.48 15.46
N LEU A 216 25.16 25.29 15.17
CA LEU A 216 25.23 24.15 16.08
C LEU A 216 26.69 23.74 16.34
N VAL A 217 27.51 23.63 15.29
CA VAL A 217 28.94 23.29 15.40
C VAL A 217 29.69 24.36 16.19
N LYS A 218 29.46 25.65 15.91
CA LYS A 218 30.06 26.77 16.66
C LYS A 218 29.65 26.72 18.13
N ASN A 219 28.38 26.45 18.43
CA ASN A 219 27.88 26.34 19.80
C ASN A 219 28.54 25.18 20.55
N LEU A 220 28.60 24.00 19.94
CA LEU A 220 29.20 22.81 20.55
C LEU A 220 30.71 22.94 20.73
N ARG A 221 31.44 23.57 19.79
CA ARG A 221 32.89 23.81 19.93
C ARG A 221 33.25 24.82 21.03
N ARG A 222 32.33 25.70 21.41
CA ARG A 222 32.49 26.61 22.56
C ARG A 222 32.33 25.88 23.91
N LEU A 223 31.92 24.62 23.91
CA LEU A 223 31.77 23.83 25.14
C LEU A 223 33.13 23.65 25.82
N ASN A 224 33.32 24.38 26.90
CA ASN A 224 34.44 24.21 27.82
C ASN A 224 33.89 23.67 29.14
N VAL A 225 34.12 22.38 29.42
CA VAL A 225 33.75 21.78 30.69
C VAL A 225 34.98 21.69 31.57
N ASP A 226 34.89 22.31 32.74
CA ASP A 226 35.87 22.11 33.80
C ASP A 226 35.36 20.99 34.72
N LEU A 227 36.00 19.82 34.64
CA LEU A 227 35.68 18.70 35.51
C LEU A 227 36.32 18.84 36.89
N ASN A 228 37.29 19.76 37.05
CA ASN A 228 37.97 20.01 38.32
C ASN A 228 37.05 20.70 39.34
N SER A 229 36.00 21.39 38.89
CA SER A 229 35.04 22.05 39.78
C SER A 229 34.00 21.09 40.39
N ILE A 230 33.99 19.82 39.99
CA ILE A 230 33.02 18.84 40.49
C ILE A 230 33.47 18.31 41.85
N THR A 231 32.74 18.69 42.89
CA THR A 231 32.95 18.14 44.24
C THR A 231 32.05 16.94 44.45
N LEU A 232 32.60 15.73 44.44
CA LEU A 232 31.84 14.48 44.68
C LEU A 232 31.38 14.35 46.14
N LEU A 233 32.26 14.67 47.09
CA LEU A 233 31.98 14.71 48.53
C LEU A 233 32.77 15.85 49.14
N ASN A 234 32.06 16.83 49.69
CA ASN A 234 32.67 18.00 50.31
C ASN A 234 33.30 17.65 51.67
N SER A 235 34.09 18.57 52.22
CA SER A 235 34.72 18.42 53.53
C SER A 235 33.71 18.18 54.65
N GLY A 236 32.55 18.84 54.61
CA GLY A 236 31.47 18.63 55.59
C GLY A 236 30.97 17.19 55.62
N GLY A 237 30.65 16.61 54.46
CA GLY A 237 30.19 15.22 54.35
C GLY A 237 31.27 14.22 54.76
N ARG A 238 32.55 14.50 54.48
CA ARG A 238 33.68 13.69 54.95
C ARG A 238 33.78 13.71 56.47
N ASN A 239 33.66 14.89 57.08
CA ASN A 239 33.70 15.04 58.52
C ASN A 239 32.55 14.30 59.19
N VAL A 240 31.32 14.40 58.66
CA VAL A 240 30.17 13.66 59.20
C VAL A 240 30.40 12.14 59.19
N LEU A 241 30.97 11.60 58.11
CA LEU A 241 31.29 10.18 58.03
C LEU A 241 32.37 9.77 59.05
N GLN A 242 33.39 10.62 59.26
CA GLN A 242 34.43 10.38 60.25
C GLN A 242 33.91 10.53 61.68
N GLU A 243 33.06 11.52 61.95
CA GLU A 243 32.36 11.69 63.22
C GLU A 243 31.47 10.49 63.52
N PHE A 244 30.82 9.91 62.51
CA PHE A 244 30.01 8.71 62.70
C PHE A 244 30.87 7.50 63.09
N VAL A 245 32.06 7.34 62.52
CA VAL A 245 33.04 6.34 62.97
C VAL A 245 33.52 6.65 64.40
N ALA A 246 33.74 7.93 64.71
CA ALA A 246 34.21 8.39 66.03
C ALA A 246 33.11 8.46 67.11
N SER A 247 31.85 8.21 66.76
CA SER A 247 30.70 8.27 67.67
C SER A 247 30.76 7.27 68.83
N GLY A 248 31.69 6.32 68.79
CA GLY A 248 31.86 5.31 69.82
C GLY A 248 30.93 4.11 69.68
N ILE A 249 30.12 4.01 68.61
CA ILE A 249 29.23 2.87 68.35
C ILE A 249 30.00 1.54 68.36
N LYS A 250 31.20 1.50 67.78
CA LYS A 250 32.08 0.31 67.80
C LYS A 250 32.47 -0.14 69.22
N ASN A 251 32.51 0.79 70.17
CA ASN A 251 33.01 0.57 71.54
C ASN A 251 31.88 0.23 72.52
N ILE A 252 30.63 0.11 72.07
CA ILE A 252 29.53 -0.34 72.91
C ILE A 252 29.80 -1.78 73.34
N ASP A 253 29.65 -2.06 74.64
CA ASP A 253 29.72 -3.42 75.17
C ASP A 253 28.43 -4.18 74.87
N TYR A 254 28.29 -4.58 73.61
CA TYR A 254 27.12 -5.33 73.13
C TYR A 254 26.92 -6.64 73.90
N GLN A 255 27.98 -7.23 74.45
CA GLN A 255 27.89 -8.45 75.23
C GLN A 255 27.20 -8.19 76.57
N ALA A 256 27.63 -7.16 77.31
CA ALA A 256 26.99 -6.79 78.58
C ALA A 256 25.49 -6.45 78.39
N PHE A 257 25.13 -5.74 77.32
CA PHE A 257 23.72 -5.46 77.02
C PHE A 257 22.96 -6.74 76.66
N SER A 258 23.53 -7.63 75.86
CA SER A 258 22.90 -8.91 75.50
C SER A 258 22.67 -9.80 76.71
N GLU A 259 23.64 -9.86 77.64
CA GLU A 259 23.53 -10.61 78.89
C GLU A 259 22.43 -10.05 79.78
N GLN A 260 22.35 -8.73 79.91
CA GLN A 260 21.31 -8.06 80.71
C GLN A 260 19.90 -8.30 80.16
N ILE A 261 19.73 -8.28 78.83
CA ILE A 261 18.45 -8.52 78.15
C ILE A 261 18.01 -9.99 78.26
N SER A 262 18.96 -10.91 78.36
CA SER A 262 18.70 -12.35 78.47
C SER A 262 18.20 -12.78 79.86
N ASN A 263 18.23 -11.90 80.85
CA ASN A 263 17.76 -12.21 82.20
C ASN A 263 16.23 -12.42 82.23
N ALA A 264 15.79 -13.44 82.99
CA ALA A 264 14.37 -13.71 83.15
C ALA A 264 13.67 -12.53 83.86
N MET A 265 12.62 -11.98 83.22
CA MET A 265 11.82 -10.88 83.80
C MET A 265 11.14 -11.28 85.12
N VAL A 266 10.66 -12.52 85.18
CA VAL A 266 10.03 -13.12 86.36
C VAL A 266 10.50 -14.57 86.46
N ASN A 267 10.98 -14.96 87.64
CA ASN A 267 11.51 -16.30 87.91
C ASN A 267 10.42 -17.36 88.16
N VAL A 268 9.14 -16.96 88.10
CA VAL A 268 7.98 -17.79 88.41
C VAL A 268 7.07 -17.87 87.20
N ASN A 269 6.56 -19.06 86.91
CA ASN A 269 5.54 -19.24 85.88
C ASN A 269 4.20 -18.72 86.39
N LEU A 270 3.89 -17.47 86.02
CA LEU A 270 2.70 -16.77 86.46
C LEU A 270 1.40 -17.48 86.04
N SER A 271 1.37 -18.11 84.86
CA SER A 271 0.22 -18.89 84.38
C SER A 271 -0.07 -20.09 85.28
N LEU A 272 0.97 -20.80 85.74
CA LEU A 272 0.82 -21.91 86.69
C LEU A 272 0.33 -21.42 88.05
N VAL A 273 0.83 -20.28 88.54
CA VAL A 273 0.36 -19.67 89.78
C VAL A 273 -1.12 -19.25 89.67
N ILE A 274 -1.51 -18.63 88.56
CA ILE A 274 -2.90 -18.24 88.28
C ILE A 274 -3.80 -19.48 88.23
N GLN A 275 -3.35 -20.57 87.58
CA GLN A 275 -4.11 -21.81 87.49
C GLN A 275 -4.32 -22.44 88.87
N TYR A 276 -3.24 -22.55 89.67
CA TYR A 276 -3.31 -23.07 91.04
C TYR A 276 -4.26 -22.26 91.92
N LEU A 277 -4.11 -20.93 91.93
CA LEU A 277 -4.97 -20.03 92.69
C LEU A 277 -6.44 -20.11 92.23
N SER A 278 -6.68 -20.29 90.92
CA SER A 278 -8.02 -20.46 90.37
C SER A 278 -8.67 -21.75 90.87
N THR A 279 -7.93 -22.87 90.90
CA THR A 279 -8.42 -24.13 91.47
C THR A 279 -8.75 -23.99 92.96
N LEU A 280 -7.87 -23.35 93.74
CA LEU A 280 -8.12 -23.11 95.17
C LEU A 280 -9.37 -22.23 95.41
N SER A 281 -9.57 -21.19 94.59
CA SER A 281 -10.73 -20.31 94.67
C SER A 281 -12.06 -21.04 94.40
N LEU A 282 -12.07 -22.02 93.49
CA LEU A 282 -13.25 -22.82 93.17
C LEU A 282 -13.65 -23.79 94.31
N THR A 283 -12.67 -24.29 95.07
CA THR A 283 -12.89 -25.21 96.19
C THR A 283 -13.20 -24.53 97.52
N GLN A 284 -13.10 -23.20 97.59
CA GLN A 284 -13.30 -22.45 98.82
C GLN A 284 -14.79 -22.22 99.13
N THR A 285 -15.18 -22.50 100.38
CA THR A 285 -16.55 -22.30 100.89
C THR A 285 -16.76 -20.92 101.52
N ASP A 286 -15.70 -20.28 102.01
CA ASP A 286 -15.73 -18.91 102.55
C ASP A 286 -15.81 -17.87 101.42
N THR A 287 -16.86 -17.05 101.44
CA THR A 287 -17.16 -16.06 100.40
C THR A 287 -16.16 -14.90 100.37
N GLU A 288 -15.61 -14.48 101.51
CA GLU A 288 -14.65 -13.39 101.60
C GLU A 288 -13.28 -13.83 101.06
N VAL A 289 -12.83 -15.03 101.48
CA VAL A 289 -11.57 -15.62 100.98
C VAL A 289 -11.66 -15.87 99.46
N LYS A 290 -12.79 -16.38 98.97
CA LYS A 290 -13.01 -16.59 97.53
C LYS A 290 -12.99 -15.28 96.73
N SER A 291 -13.61 -14.22 97.25
CA SER A 291 -13.60 -12.89 96.62
C SER A 291 -12.19 -12.32 96.55
N ASN A 292 -11.42 -12.40 97.64
CA ASN A 292 -10.04 -11.90 97.68
C ASN A 292 -9.12 -12.70 96.74
N LEU A 293 -9.22 -14.03 96.71
CA LEU A 293 -8.48 -14.87 95.75
C LEU A 293 -8.79 -14.49 94.31
N THR A 294 -10.07 -14.26 93.98
CA THR A 294 -10.49 -13.85 92.65
C THR A 294 -9.90 -12.49 92.26
N ALA A 295 -9.88 -11.53 93.18
CA ALA A 295 -9.24 -10.23 92.96
C ALA A 295 -7.72 -10.33 92.74
N GLN A 296 -7.02 -11.20 93.46
CA GLN A 296 -5.58 -11.44 93.25
C GLN A 296 -5.32 -12.15 91.91
N ILE A 297 -6.15 -13.11 91.52
CA ILE A 297 -6.06 -13.77 90.21
C ILE A 297 -6.17 -12.74 89.08
N GLU A 298 -7.12 -11.81 89.14
CA GLU A 298 -7.25 -10.75 88.12
C GLU A 298 -6.03 -9.82 88.09
N ARG A 299 -5.46 -9.47 89.25
CA ARG A 299 -4.20 -8.71 89.30
C ARG A 299 -3.05 -9.46 88.65
N LEU A 300 -2.94 -10.77 88.89
CA LEU A 300 -1.92 -11.61 88.26
C LEU A 300 -2.15 -11.76 86.75
N ARG A 301 -3.41 -11.85 86.27
CA ARG A 301 -3.73 -11.85 84.82
C ARG A 301 -3.33 -10.53 84.14
N ASN A 302 -3.58 -9.40 84.79
CA ASN A 302 -3.15 -8.09 84.29
C ASN A 302 -1.61 -7.98 84.25
N LEU A 303 -0.94 -8.50 85.28
CA LEU A 303 0.52 -8.58 85.31
C LEU A 303 1.04 -9.50 84.19
N GLU A 304 0.40 -10.66 83.96
CA GLU A 304 0.76 -11.58 82.87
C GLU A 304 0.63 -10.91 81.51
N THR A 305 -0.45 -10.18 81.27
CA THR A 305 -0.66 -9.40 80.04
C THR A 305 0.45 -8.36 79.85
N THR A 306 0.77 -7.61 80.90
CA THR A 306 1.86 -6.61 80.89
C THR A 306 3.23 -7.26 80.60
N LEU A 307 3.51 -8.43 81.18
CA LEU A 307 4.75 -9.18 80.95
C LEU A 307 4.84 -9.71 79.52
N GLN A 308 3.71 -10.07 78.89
CA GLN A 308 3.71 -10.47 77.48
C GLN A 308 4.05 -9.30 76.55
N GLU A 309 3.57 -8.09 76.85
CA GLU A 309 3.95 -6.87 76.11
C GLU A 309 5.43 -6.56 76.30
N GLN A 310 5.92 -6.55 77.55
CA GLN A 310 7.34 -6.34 77.84
C GLN A 310 8.24 -7.39 77.17
N ARG A 311 7.79 -8.66 77.09
CA ARG A 311 8.51 -9.72 76.39
C ARG A 311 8.67 -9.40 74.90
N LYS A 312 7.66 -8.83 74.25
CA LYS A 312 7.77 -8.38 72.85
C LYS A 312 8.78 -7.25 72.72
N ASP A 313 8.78 -6.30 73.65
CA ASP A 313 9.75 -5.21 73.66
C ASP A 313 11.19 -5.71 73.83
N VAL A 314 11.41 -6.73 74.67
CA VAL A 314 12.71 -7.37 74.83
C VAL A 314 13.17 -8.09 73.56
N VAL A 315 12.27 -8.76 72.85
CA VAL A 315 12.61 -9.36 71.54
C VAL A 315 13.02 -8.27 70.54
N ASN A 316 12.25 -7.19 70.43
CA ASN A 316 12.56 -6.06 69.55
C ASN A 316 13.89 -5.38 69.93
N LEU A 317 14.16 -5.25 71.23
CA LEU A 317 15.40 -4.69 71.72
C LEU A 317 16.60 -5.59 71.40
N THR A 318 16.43 -6.91 71.50
CA THR A 318 17.45 -7.90 71.12
C THR A 318 17.79 -7.78 69.63
N GLU A 319 16.77 -7.74 68.77
CA GLU A 319 16.95 -7.57 67.32
C GLU A 319 17.64 -6.24 66.98
N SER A 320 17.21 -5.15 67.64
CA SER A 320 17.82 -3.83 67.46
C SER A 320 19.29 -3.81 67.88
N LEU A 321 19.63 -4.50 68.98
CA LEU A 321 21.01 -4.62 69.46
C LEU A 321 21.88 -5.43 68.48
N ASP A 322 21.35 -6.52 67.92
CA ASP A 322 22.04 -7.33 66.92
C ASP A 322 22.30 -6.56 65.62
N ILE A 323 21.31 -5.80 65.13
CA ILE A 323 21.47 -4.91 63.97
C ILE A 323 22.55 -3.86 64.27
N LEU A 324 22.48 -3.21 65.43
CA LEU A 324 23.44 -2.18 65.82
C LEU A 324 24.86 -2.75 65.96
N LYS A 325 25.01 -3.97 66.47
CA LYS A 325 26.29 -4.70 66.54
C LYS A 325 26.84 -5.00 65.14
N GLY A 326 25.98 -5.44 64.22
CA GLY A 326 26.34 -5.65 62.81
C GLY A 326 26.84 -4.38 62.14
N ILE A 327 26.12 -3.27 62.31
CA ILE A 327 26.53 -1.94 61.82
C ILE A 327 27.85 -1.52 62.46
N GLY A 328 27.95 -1.55 63.79
CA GLY A 328 29.14 -1.10 64.52
C GLY A 328 30.41 -1.83 64.13
N SER A 329 30.33 -3.14 63.87
CA SER A 329 31.49 -3.95 63.47
C SER A 329 32.01 -3.65 62.06
N THR A 330 31.15 -3.20 61.15
CA THR A 330 31.47 -2.98 59.72
C THR A 330 31.55 -1.49 59.33
N LEU A 331 31.14 -0.60 60.24
CA LEU A 331 30.99 0.83 59.98
C LEU A 331 32.30 1.48 59.50
N GLU A 332 33.38 1.30 60.26
CA GLU A 332 34.68 1.89 59.96
C GLU A 332 35.22 1.42 58.60
N ALA A 333 35.13 0.11 58.33
CA ALA A 333 35.55 -0.46 57.05
C ALA A 333 34.72 0.10 55.88
N SER A 334 33.41 0.22 56.05
CA SER A 334 32.48 0.72 55.02
C SER A 334 32.68 2.21 54.72
N VAL A 335 32.86 3.02 55.76
CA VAL A 335 33.16 4.46 55.63
C VAL A 335 34.50 4.66 54.93
N ASN A 336 35.54 3.96 55.36
CA ASN A 336 36.87 4.07 54.75
C ASN A 336 36.88 3.62 53.28
N ALA A 337 36.17 2.54 52.95
CA ALA A 337 36.03 2.07 51.56
C ALA A 337 35.27 3.09 50.69
N THR A 338 34.24 3.72 51.24
CA THR A 338 33.46 4.76 50.56
C THR A 338 34.33 5.99 50.29
N LEU A 339 35.02 6.50 51.32
CA LEU A 339 35.93 7.64 51.19
C LEU A 339 37.04 7.36 50.15
N LYS A 340 37.63 6.17 50.19
CA LYS A 340 38.65 5.76 49.20
C LYS A 340 38.09 5.70 47.77
N SER A 341 36.87 5.24 47.59
CA SER A 341 36.21 5.19 46.27
C SER A 341 35.91 6.58 45.74
N VAL A 342 35.44 7.48 46.61
CA VAL A 342 35.23 8.89 46.28
C VAL A 342 36.55 9.56 45.90
N ASP A 343 37.63 9.33 46.65
CA ASP A 343 38.97 9.86 46.32
C ASP A 343 39.48 9.37 44.97
N LYS A 344 39.27 8.08 44.67
CA LYS A 344 39.64 7.51 43.37
C LYS A 344 38.86 8.16 42.23
N ALA A 345 37.55 8.34 42.40
CA ALA A 345 36.70 8.98 41.40
C ALA A 345 37.03 10.47 41.21
N ALA A 346 37.31 11.19 42.31
CA ALA A 346 37.72 12.60 42.26
C ALA A 346 39.05 12.76 41.51
N LYS A 347 40.05 11.91 41.83
CA LYS A 347 41.33 11.89 41.09
C LYS A 347 41.12 11.59 39.61
N MET A 348 40.26 10.63 39.26
CA MET A 348 39.95 10.35 37.85
C MET A 348 39.40 11.59 37.14
N LEU A 349 38.50 12.35 37.77
CA LEU A 349 37.96 13.59 37.21
C LEU A 349 39.05 14.66 37.00
N GLU A 350 39.98 14.80 37.95
CA GLU A 350 41.14 15.70 37.83
C GLU A 350 42.12 15.27 36.73
N THR A 351 42.23 13.96 36.48
CA THR A 351 43.19 13.41 35.51
C THR A 351 42.64 13.42 34.07
N ILE A 352 41.33 13.65 33.86
CA ILE A 352 40.74 13.73 32.52
C ILE A 352 41.32 14.98 31.82
N PRO A 353 42.16 14.82 30.79
CA PRO A 353 42.76 15.96 30.12
C PRO A 353 41.68 16.74 29.38
N LYS A 354 41.70 18.08 29.44
CA LYS A 354 40.90 18.94 28.54
C LYS A 354 40.98 18.51 27.06
N PRO A 355 42.15 18.06 26.53
CA PRO A 355 42.23 17.48 25.18
C PRO A 355 41.35 16.26 24.94
N LEU A 356 41.19 15.37 25.92
CA LEU A 356 40.36 14.18 25.78
C LEU A 356 38.88 14.56 25.68
N LEU A 357 38.44 15.49 26.51
CA LEU A 357 37.08 16.02 26.44
C LEU A 357 36.82 16.71 25.10
N LYS A 358 37.75 17.57 24.64
CA LYS A 358 37.66 18.22 23.33
C LYS A 358 37.56 17.18 22.20
N ASN A 359 38.34 16.10 22.26
CA ASN A 359 38.29 15.02 21.29
C ASN A 359 36.94 14.29 21.32
N ALA A 360 36.39 14.03 22.51
CA ALA A 360 35.05 13.45 22.66
C ALA A 360 33.96 14.37 22.07
N THR A 361 34.08 15.69 22.28
CA THR A 361 33.17 16.68 21.69
C THR A 361 33.27 16.73 20.17
N GLU A 362 34.48 16.72 19.60
CA GLU A 362 34.65 16.66 18.13
C GLU A 362 34.13 15.34 17.55
N CYS A 363 34.31 14.21 18.24
CA CYS A 363 33.75 12.91 17.84
C CYS A 363 32.21 12.95 17.83
N PHE A 364 31.61 13.55 18.86
CA PHE A 364 30.16 13.76 18.93
C PHE A 364 29.67 14.64 17.77
N ILE A 365 30.32 15.79 17.53
CA ILE A 365 29.97 16.69 16.41
C ILE A 365 30.07 15.94 15.09
N ALA A 366 31.17 15.24 14.82
CA ALA A 366 31.38 14.52 13.57
C ALA A 366 30.32 13.43 13.34
N LYS A 367 29.94 12.70 14.40
CA LYS A 367 28.90 11.68 14.32
C LYS A 367 27.53 12.28 13.99
N GLU A 368 27.13 13.34 14.69
CA GLU A 368 25.85 14.00 14.45
C GLU A 368 25.80 14.63 13.05
N LEU A 369 26.86 15.32 12.62
CA LEU A 369 26.96 15.84 11.25
C LEU A 369 26.87 14.74 10.19
N GLY A 370 27.47 13.57 10.45
CA GLY A 370 27.36 12.40 9.57
C GLY A 370 25.92 11.92 9.38
N TYR A 371 25.07 12.01 10.41
CA TYR A 371 23.63 11.72 10.26
C TYR A 371 22.91 12.76 9.39
N PHE A 372 23.21 14.04 9.58
CA PHE A 372 22.64 15.12 8.75
C PHE A 372 23.09 14.99 7.28
N GLU A 373 24.38 14.76 7.02
CA GLU A 373 24.92 14.49 5.69
C GLU A 373 24.25 13.28 5.03
N GLY A 374 24.12 12.17 5.78
CA GLY A 374 23.46 10.97 5.29
C GLY A 374 22.00 11.22 4.90
N TYR A 375 21.27 11.96 5.74
CA TYR A 375 19.88 12.33 5.46
C TYR A 375 19.76 13.23 4.23
N LEU A 376 20.54 14.30 4.12
CA LEU A 376 20.48 15.20 2.97
C LEU A 376 20.91 14.51 1.67
N LYS A 377 21.88 13.59 1.73
CA LYS A 377 22.26 12.75 0.59
C LYS A 377 21.12 11.82 0.16
N TRP A 378 20.40 11.24 1.11
CA TRP A 378 19.20 10.45 0.81
C TRP A 378 18.10 11.33 0.20
N VAL A 379 17.83 12.52 0.75
CA VAL A 379 16.86 13.48 0.18
C VAL A 379 17.22 13.85 -1.26
N ARG A 380 18.50 14.14 -1.53
CA ARG A 380 18.98 14.40 -2.89
C ARG A 380 18.62 13.24 -3.83
N LYS A 381 18.96 12.01 -3.44
CA LYS A 381 18.66 10.83 -4.24
C LYS A 381 17.16 10.65 -4.46
N ALA A 382 16.36 10.79 -3.41
CA ALA A 382 14.92 10.65 -3.48
C ALA A 382 14.29 11.67 -4.44
N ILE A 383 14.72 12.94 -4.40
CA ILE A 383 14.21 13.99 -5.30
C ILE A 383 14.66 13.75 -6.74
N THR A 384 15.94 13.40 -6.95
CA THR A 384 16.53 13.31 -8.29
C THR A 384 16.23 12.01 -9.02
N GLU A 385 16.00 10.90 -8.30
CA GLU A 385 15.85 9.56 -8.89
C GLU A 385 14.45 8.96 -8.63
N ASP A 386 13.97 8.96 -7.38
CA ASP A 386 12.84 8.12 -6.97
C ASP A 386 11.47 8.82 -7.12
N ILE A 387 11.31 10.02 -6.57
CA ILE A 387 10.02 10.74 -6.51
C ILE A 387 9.62 11.29 -7.88
N LEU A 388 10.61 11.73 -8.65
CA LEU A 388 10.43 12.28 -9.99
C LEU A 388 10.72 11.24 -11.08
N SER A 389 10.59 9.94 -10.78
CA SER A 389 10.71 8.90 -11.80
C SER A 389 9.66 9.08 -12.89
N CYS A 390 10.10 9.16 -14.14
CA CYS A 390 9.20 9.40 -15.26
C CYS A 390 8.59 8.11 -15.88
N ASN A 391 8.98 6.94 -15.37
CA ASN A 391 8.58 5.66 -15.95
C ASN A 391 7.04 5.49 -16.02
N VAL A 392 6.32 6.01 -15.03
CA VAL A 392 4.85 5.95 -15.01
C VAL A 392 4.23 6.67 -16.20
N VAL A 393 4.82 7.78 -16.66
CA VAL A 393 4.31 8.57 -17.80
C VAL A 393 4.45 7.78 -19.10
N SER A 394 5.64 7.25 -19.39
CA SER A 394 5.88 6.47 -20.61
C SER A 394 5.04 5.20 -20.66
N VAL A 395 4.92 4.48 -19.53
CA VAL A 395 4.09 3.27 -19.45
C VAL A 395 2.61 3.58 -19.66
N THR A 396 2.11 4.68 -19.08
CA THR A 396 0.70 5.08 -19.25
C THR A 396 0.40 5.44 -20.70
N LEU A 397 1.30 6.18 -21.36
CA LEU A 397 1.16 6.54 -22.77
C LEU A 397 1.21 5.31 -23.68
N ASP A 398 2.16 4.39 -23.46
CA ASP A 398 2.26 3.15 -24.24
C ASP A 398 1.01 2.26 -24.04
N ASN A 399 0.52 2.14 -22.80
CA ASN A 399 -0.71 1.40 -22.52
C ASN A 399 -1.94 2.04 -23.18
N SER A 400 -2.03 3.37 -23.19
CA SER A 400 -3.14 4.08 -23.84
C SER A 400 -3.16 3.84 -25.35
N GLN A 401 -1.98 3.81 -25.99
CA GLN A 401 -1.85 3.44 -27.40
C GLN A 401 -2.38 2.03 -27.63
N VAL A 402 -1.94 1.06 -26.84
CA VAL A 402 -2.37 -0.34 -26.97
C VAL A 402 -3.88 -0.45 -26.81
N ILE A 403 -4.47 0.22 -25.81
CA ILE A 403 -5.92 0.21 -25.59
C ILE A 403 -6.67 0.76 -26.80
N VAL A 404 -6.29 1.93 -27.30
CA VAL A 404 -7.00 2.57 -28.42
C VAL A 404 -6.80 1.81 -29.72
N CYS A 405 -5.57 1.39 -30.01
CA CYS A 405 -5.24 0.77 -31.29
C CYS A 405 -5.60 -0.71 -31.35
N ASP A 406 -5.21 -1.48 -30.34
CA ASP A 406 -5.38 -2.93 -30.39
C ASP A 406 -6.76 -3.40 -29.92
N PHE A 407 -7.38 -2.70 -28.97
CA PHE A 407 -8.68 -3.11 -28.43
C PHE A 407 -9.88 -2.39 -29.05
N LEU A 408 -9.70 -1.22 -29.68
CA LEU A 408 -10.80 -0.50 -30.34
C LEU A 408 -10.67 -0.50 -31.86
N ILE A 409 -9.57 0.03 -32.39
CA ILE A 409 -9.43 0.27 -33.84
C ILE A 409 -9.21 -1.04 -34.62
N ASN A 410 -8.36 -1.95 -34.13
CA ASN A 410 -8.11 -3.23 -34.81
C ASN A 410 -9.39 -4.10 -34.92
N PRO A 411 -10.21 -4.30 -33.87
CA PRO A 411 -11.48 -5.02 -33.98
C PRO A 411 -12.49 -4.32 -34.90
N TRP A 412 -12.52 -2.99 -34.91
CA TRP A 412 -13.34 -2.24 -35.85
C TRP A 412 -12.92 -2.51 -37.30
N ASN A 413 -11.61 -2.57 -37.55
CA ASN A 413 -11.07 -2.90 -38.86
C ASN A 413 -11.37 -4.34 -39.28
N ALA A 414 -11.26 -5.29 -38.35
CA ALA A 414 -11.66 -6.67 -38.60
C ALA A 414 -13.16 -6.78 -38.95
N PHE A 415 -14.02 -5.99 -38.31
CA PHE A 415 -15.46 -6.02 -38.54
C PHE A 415 -15.84 -5.65 -39.98
N TRP A 416 -15.39 -4.49 -40.48
CA TRP A 416 -15.74 -4.09 -41.85
C TRP A 416 -15.08 -5.00 -42.89
N PHE A 417 -13.87 -5.50 -42.61
CA PHE A 417 -13.16 -6.41 -43.50
C PHE A 417 -13.91 -7.73 -43.67
N CYS A 418 -14.39 -8.32 -42.58
CA CYS A 418 -15.22 -9.52 -42.62
C CYS A 418 -16.55 -9.29 -43.38
N LEU A 419 -17.23 -8.17 -43.10
CA LEU A 419 -18.47 -7.81 -43.80
C LEU A 419 -18.26 -7.57 -45.31
N ALA A 420 -17.13 -6.97 -45.69
CA ALA A 420 -16.77 -6.76 -47.08
C ALA A 420 -16.65 -8.10 -47.82
N TRP A 421 -15.96 -9.08 -47.23
CA TRP A 421 -15.84 -10.42 -47.80
C TRP A 421 -17.18 -11.14 -47.89
N CYS A 422 -18.00 -11.10 -46.84
CA CYS A 422 -19.35 -11.67 -46.87
C CYS A 422 -20.15 -11.09 -48.05
N THR A 423 -20.12 -9.77 -48.22
CA THR A 423 -20.82 -9.06 -49.28
C THR A 423 -20.28 -9.41 -50.67
N LEU A 424 -18.96 -9.52 -50.81
CA LEU A 424 -18.31 -9.91 -52.06
C LEU A 424 -18.73 -11.33 -52.49
N PHE A 425 -18.82 -12.28 -51.55
CA PHE A 425 -19.24 -13.65 -51.83
C PHE A 425 -20.75 -13.81 -52.10
N LEU A 426 -21.58 -12.82 -51.76
CA LEU A 426 -22.99 -12.83 -52.17
C LEU A 426 -23.13 -12.76 -53.69
N ILE A 427 -22.25 -12.05 -54.39
CA ILE A 427 -22.32 -11.88 -55.85
C ILE A 427 -22.25 -13.23 -56.60
N PRO A 428 -21.19 -14.06 -56.44
CA PRO A 428 -21.16 -15.38 -57.07
C PRO A 428 -22.28 -16.29 -56.52
N SER A 429 -22.61 -16.19 -55.24
CA SER A 429 -23.72 -16.97 -54.65
C SER A 429 -25.05 -16.71 -55.34
N ILE A 430 -25.37 -15.45 -55.68
CA ILE A 430 -26.58 -15.09 -56.41
C ILE A 430 -26.59 -15.73 -57.80
N ILE A 431 -25.47 -15.64 -58.53
CA ILE A 431 -25.36 -16.19 -59.90
C ILE A 431 -25.61 -17.70 -59.88
N PHE A 432 -24.96 -18.42 -58.97
CA PHE A 432 -25.15 -19.87 -58.83
C PHE A 432 -26.58 -20.20 -58.38
N ALA A 433 -27.13 -19.48 -57.40
CA ALA A 433 -28.49 -19.73 -56.92
C ALA A 433 -29.54 -19.57 -58.04
N VAL A 434 -29.45 -18.52 -58.86
CA VAL A 434 -30.36 -18.30 -60.00
C VAL A 434 -30.22 -19.41 -61.05
N LYS A 435 -28.98 -19.77 -61.41
CA LYS A 435 -28.72 -20.83 -62.39
C LYS A 435 -29.23 -22.17 -61.89
N THR A 436 -28.96 -22.53 -60.64
CA THR A 436 -29.36 -23.80 -60.05
C THR A 436 -30.88 -23.88 -59.85
N ALA A 437 -31.53 -22.80 -59.41
CA ALA A 437 -32.99 -22.76 -59.26
C ALA A 437 -33.74 -23.03 -60.58
N LYS A 438 -33.16 -22.65 -61.74
CA LYS A 438 -33.73 -22.99 -63.05
C LYS A 438 -33.73 -24.50 -63.32
N HIS A 439 -32.72 -25.22 -62.86
CA HIS A 439 -32.61 -26.68 -63.04
C HIS A 439 -33.51 -27.45 -62.07
N PHE A 440 -33.84 -26.87 -60.91
CA PHE A 440 -34.74 -27.46 -59.93
C PHE A 440 -36.24 -27.28 -60.29
N ARG A 441 -36.57 -26.47 -61.30
CA ARG A 441 -37.94 -26.32 -61.79
C ARG A 441 -38.21 -27.27 -62.95
N PRO A 442 -39.40 -27.88 -63.05
CA PRO A 442 -39.76 -28.76 -64.16
C PRO A 442 -39.72 -28.01 -65.49
N ILE A 443 -39.21 -28.66 -66.53
CA ILE A 443 -39.16 -28.10 -67.88
C ILE A 443 -40.59 -28.10 -68.43
N LYS A 444 -41.23 -26.93 -68.47
CA LYS A 444 -42.48 -26.76 -69.23
C LYS A 444 -42.16 -26.83 -70.71
N GLY A 445 -42.32 -28.01 -71.30
CA GLY A 445 -42.25 -28.20 -72.74
C GLY A 445 -43.36 -27.42 -73.44
N MET A 446 -42.99 -26.71 -74.50
CA MET A 446 -43.88 -26.06 -75.46
C MET A 446 -44.65 -27.14 -76.25
N PHE A 447 -45.63 -27.78 -75.62
CA PHE A 447 -46.73 -28.46 -76.29
C PHE A 447 -48.01 -28.09 -75.55
N SER A 448 -48.54 -26.94 -75.91
CA SER A 448 -49.90 -26.55 -75.60
C SER A 448 -50.48 -25.88 -76.82
N GLN A 449 -50.78 -26.68 -77.85
CA GLN A 449 -51.90 -26.41 -78.74
C GLN A 449 -52.25 -27.67 -79.55
N ASP A 450 -53.55 -27.95 -79.56
CA ASP A 450 -54.28 -28.93 -80.36
C ASP A 450 -54.07 -30.42 -80.05
N SER A 451 -54.95 -30.95 -79.20
CA SER A 451 -55.79 -32.09 -79.56
C SER A 451 -56.79 -32.39 -78.44
N SER A 452 -57.97 -31.78 -78.54
CA SER A 452 -59.20 -32.51 -78.23
C SER A 452 -59.17 -33.79 -79.08
N GLU A 453 -59.36 -34.94 -78.45
CA GLU A 453 -59.33 -36.29 -79.08
C GLU A 453 -57.95 -36.81 -79.53
N MET A 454 -57.27 -37.58 -78.66
CA MET A 454 -56.72 -38.87 -79.10
C MET A 454 -56.54 -39.85 -77.94
N THR A 455 -57.26 -40.96 -78.10
CA THR A 455 -57.21 -42.28 -77.47
C THR A 455 -55.93 -42.70 -76.71
N THR A 456 -56.19 -43.38 -75.60
CA THR A 456 -55.36 -44.37 -74.90
C THR A 456 -54.34 -45.08 -75.81
N PHE A 457 -53.08 -44.66 -75.78
CA PHE A 457 -51.98 -45.44 -76.35
C PHE A 457 -51.39 -46.35 -75.27
N LYS A 458 -51.93 -47.58 -75.16
CA LYS A 458 -51.27 -48.67 -74.43
C LYS A 458 -50.13 -49.20 -75.30
N LEU A 459 -48.89 -49.04 -74.86
CA LEU A 459 -47.75 -49.78 -75.41
C LEU A 459 -47.89 -51.28 -75.03
N PRO A 460 -47.90 -52.21 -75.98
CA PRO A 460 -48.01 -53.64 -75.68
C PRO A 460 -46.70 -54.20 -75.10
N ARG A 461 -46.80 -54.98 -74.02
CA ARG A 461 -45.71 -55.84 -73.54
C ARG A 461 -45.41 -56.92 -74.58
N ALA A 462 -44.15 -57.06 -74.95
CA ALA A 462 -43.67 -58.22 -75.71
C ALA A 462 -43.78 -59.49 -74.83
N GLN A 463 -44.53 -60.48 -75.31
CA GLN A 463 -44.48 -61.83 -74.78
C GLN A 463 -43.19 -62.50 -75.26
N ILE A 464 -42.38 -62.98 -74.32
CA ILE A 464 -41.29 -63.91 -74.59
C ILE A 464 -41.81 -65.28 -74.16
N ASN A 465 -42.13 -66.13 -75.14
CA ASN A 465 -42.43 -67.54 -74.93
C ASN A 465 -41.18 -68.38 -75.23
N GLY A 466 -40.89 -69.31 -74.31
CA GLY A 466 -40.21 -70.59 -74.57
C GLY A 466 -38.74 -70.67 -74.14
N PRO A 467 -38.24 -71.87 -73.80
CA PRO A 467 -38.88 -73.20 -73.91
C PRO A 467 -39.66 -73.67 -72.68
#